data_AF-A6J897-F1
#
_entry.id   AF-A6J897-F1
#
_cell.length_a   1.000
_cell.length_b   1.000
_cell.length_c   1.000
_cell.angle_alpha   90.00
_cell.angle_beta   90.00
_cell.angle_gamma   90.00
#
_symmetry.space_group_name_H-M   'P 1'
#
loop_
_entity.id
_entity.type
_entity.pdbx_description
1 polymer ?
#
loop_
_entity_poly.entity_id
_entity_poly.type
_entity_poly.pdbx_seq_one_letter_code
_entity_poly.pdbx_strand_id
1 'polypeptide(L)'
;MGEAAVAEGPCPLREDSFTRFSSQSNVYGLAGGADGRGELLAATLKGKVLGFRYQDLRQKIRPVAKELQFNYIPVDAEIVSIDTFNKSPPKRGLVVGITFIKVP
;
A
#
# COMPACT_ATOMS: atom_id res chain seq x y z
N MET A 1 7.05 33.72 28.48
CA MET A 1 6.73 33.11 27.17
C MET A 1 7.91 32.21 26.85
N GLY A 2 7.83 30.93 27.22
CA GLY A 2 8.92 29.97 27.04
C GLY A 2 8.70 29.21 25.75
N GLU A 3 9.60 29.41 24.79
CA GLU A 3 9.67 28.66 23.55
C GLU A 3 10.09 27.23 23.89
N ALA A 4 9.19 26.27 23.66
CA ALA A 4 9.48 24.86 23.89
C ALA A 4 10.44 24.39 22.79
N ALA A 5 11.73 24.31 23.13
CA ALA A 5 12.73 23.70 22.30
C ALA A 5 12.33 22.25 22.00
N VAL A 6 12.02 21.95 20.74
CA VAL A 6 11.82 20.59 20.27
C VAL A 6 13.22 19.95 20.25
N ALA A 7 13.48 19.08 21.20
CA ALA A 7 14.73 18.33 21.25
C ALA A 7 14.82 17.42 20.00
N GLU A 8 15.77 17.71 19.11
CA GLU A 8 16.16 16.81 18.01
C GLU A 8 16.95 15.61 18.57
N GLY A 9 16.23 14.68 19.21
CA GLY A 9 16.74 13.34 19.47
C GLY A 9 16.72 12.49 18.19
N PRO A 10 17.53 11.41 18.11
CA PRO A 10 17.44 10.46 17.00
C PRO A 10 16.00 9.95 16.88
N CYS A 11 15.48 9.86 15.65
CA CYS A 11 14.10 9.46 15.39
C CYS A 11 13.78 8.19 16.20
N PRO A 12 12.80 8.21 17.12
CA PRO A 12 12.53 7.07 18.01
C PRO A 12 11.90 5.87 17.27
N LEU A 13 11.64 6.03 15.97
CA LEU A 13 11.01 5.03 15.12
C LEU A 13 12.10 4.12 14.54
N ARG A 14 12.03 2.84 14.90
CA ARG A 14 12.82 1.78 14.29
C ARG A 14 12.01 1.13 13.17
N GLU A 15 12.65 0.75 12.07
CA GLU A 15 11.99 -0.02 11.02
C GLU A 15 11.41 -1.32 11.60
N ASP A 16 10.11 -1.53 11.40
CA ASP A 16 9.39 -2.72 11.87
C ASP A 16 9.45 -3.87 10.85
N SER A 17 9.33 -3.55 9.55
CA SER A 17 9.31 -4.54 8.48
C SER A 17 9.78 -3.97 7.15
N PHE A 18 10.43 -4.81 6.35
CA PHE A 18 10.89 -4.52 5.01
C PHE A 18 10.29 -5.50 4.00
N THR A 19 9.82 -5.02 2.87
CA THR A 19 9.38 -5.85 1.73
C THR A 19 9.96 -5.28 0.46
N ARG A 20 10.66 -6.13 -0.30
CA ARG A 20 11.30 -5.72 -1.54
C ARG A 20 10.32 -5.90 -2.70
N PHE A 21 10.24 -4.90 -3.56
CA PHE A 21 9.54 -5.00 -4.85
C PHE A 21 10.40 -5.74 -5.87
N SER A 22 9.76 -6.50 -6.77
CA SER A 22 10.43 -7.19 -7.87
C SER A 22 10.83 -6.26 -9.01
N SER A 23 10.16 -5.10 -9.14
CA SER A 23 10.51 -4.07 -10.09
C SER A 23 11.68 -3.23 -9.58
N GLN A 24 12.67 -2.96 -10.44
CA GLN A 24 13.70 -1.95 -10.19
C GLN A 24 13.22 -0.51 -10.52
N SER A 25 11.93 -0.32 -10.82
CA SER A 25 11.38 1.02 -11.06
C SER A 25 11.32 1.82 -9.77
N ASN A 26 11.80 3.05 -9.81
CA ASN A 26 11.69 4.00 -8.68
C ASN A 26 10.27 4.58 -8.52
N VAL A 27 9.32 4.17 -9.36
CA VAL A 27 7.93 4.65 -9.35
C VAL A 27 7.02 3.56 -8.81
N TYR A 28 6.22 3.91 -7.82
CA TYR A 28 5.16 3.09 -7.26
C TYR A 28 3.92 3.94 -6.96
N GLY A 29 2.74 3.38 -7.20
CA GLY A 29 1.47 3.97 -6.79
C GLY A 29 1.07 3.43 -5.41
N LEU A 30 0.47 4.27 -4.56
CA LEU A 30 -0.02 3.90 -3.24
C LEU A 30 -1.51 4.21 -3.11
N ALA A 31 -2.27 3.31 -2.48
CA ALA A 31 -3.67 3.52 -2.16
C ALA A 31 -4.04 2.89 -0.81
N GLY A 32 -5.07 3.42 -0.14
CA GLY A 32 -5.50 2.91 1.17
C GLY A 32 -6.22 1.56 1.06
N GLY A 33 -6.16 0.74 2.12
CA GLY A 33 -6.99 -0.47 2.20
C GLY A 33 -8.44 -0.19 2.65
N ALA A 34 -9.20 -1.27 2.86
CA ALA A 34 -10.63 -1.20 3.12
C ALA A 34 -10.95 -0.55 4.48
N ASP A 35 -10.15 -0.86 5.49
CA ASP A 35 -10.46 -0.50 6.88
C ASP A 35 -9.74 0.77 7.38
N GLY A 36 -9.12 1.53 6.47
CA GLY A 36 -8.57 2.87 6.71
C GLY A 36 -7.39 2.97 7.70
N ARG A 37 -7.14 1.94 8.52
CA ARG A 37 -6.00 1.87 9.43
C ARG A 37 -5.17 0.63 9.18
N GLY A 38 -3.91 0.87 8.83
CA GLY A 38 -2.90 -0.18 8.77
C GLY A 38 -2.97 -1.08 7.54
N GLU A 39 -3.78 -0.73 6.54
CA GLU A 39 -3.81 -1.40 5.24
C GLU A 39 -3.41 -0.44 4.12
N LEU A 40 -2.55 -0.92 3.21
CA LEU A 40 -2.00 -0.15 2.10
C LEU A 40 -1.86 -1.06 0.89
N LEU A 41 -2.24 -0.59 -0.29
CA LEU A 41 -1.92 -1.20 -1.57
C LEU A 41 -0.75 -0.44 -2.18
N ALA A 42 0.27 -1.16 -2.63
CA ALA A 42 1.31 -0.60 -3.48
C ALA A 42 1.30 -1.30 -4.83
N ALA A 43 1.35 -0.53 -5.90
CA ALA A 43 1.51 -1.02 -7.26
C ALA A 43 2.84 -0.56 -7.83
N THR A 44 3.59 -1.46 -8.45
CA THR A 44 4.83 -1.13 -9.17
C THR A 44 4.56 -1.00 -10.66
N LEU A 45 5.39 -0.22 -11.36
CA LEU A 45 5.24 -0.02 -12.81
C LEU A 45 5.18 -1.35 -13.55
N LYS A 46 6.16 -2.24 -13.32
CA LYS A 46 6.17 -3.60 -13.85
C LYS A 46 5.87 -4.58 -12.73
N GLY A 47 4.86 -5.42 -12.89
CA GLY A 47 4.59 -6.52 -11.97
C GLY A 47 3.28 -6.38 -11.22
N LYS A 48 3.31 -6.72 -9.93
CA LYS A 48 2.12 -7.08 -9.15
C LYS A 48 1.75 -5.98 -8.16
N VAL A 49 0.48 -5.96 -7.78
CA VAL A 49 0.00 -5.15 -6.66
C VAL A 49 0.29 -5.92 -5.38
N LEU A 50 0.84 -5.25 -4.38
CA LEU A 50 1.08 -5.81 -3.04
C LEU A 50 0.17 -5.12 -2.04
N GLY A 51 -0.55 -5.94 -1.28
CA GLY A 51 -1.32 -5.52 -0.11
C GLY A 51 -0.48 -5.66 1.15
N PHE A 52 -0.28 -4.55 1.84
CA PHE A 52 0.30 -4.48 3.17
C PHE A 52 -0.82 -4.37 4.18
N ARG A 53 -0.74 -5.14 5.25
CA ARG A 53 -1.64 -5.01 6.38
C ARG A 53 -0.98 -5.37 7.70
N TYR A 54 -1.44 -4.73 8.76
CA TYR A 54 -1.16 -5.14 10.12
C TYR A 54 -2.22 -6.14 10.59
N GLN A 55 -1.80 -7.38 10.80
CA GLN A 55 -2.66 -8.41 11.38
C GLN A 55 -2.59 -8.35 12.91
N ASP A 56 -3.74 -8.19 13.57
CA ASP A 56 -3.84 -8.31 15.01
C ASP A 56 -3.89 -9.79 15.42
N LEU A 57 -2.89 -10.22 16.19
CA LEU A 57 -2.77 -11.54 16.79
C LEU A 57 -2.93 -11.44 18.31
N ARG A 58 -4.07 -10.91 18.78
CA ARG A 58 -4.48 -10.86 20.19
C ARG A 58 -3.32 -10.41 21.11
N GLN A 59 -2.91 -9.15 20.95
CA GLN A 59 -1.79 -8.45 21.65
C GLN A 59 -0.45 -8.39 20.92
N LYS A 60 -0.34 -8.98 19.73
CA LYS A 60 0.83 -8.78 18.85
C LYS A 60 0.38 -8.35 17.47
N ILE A 61 0.86 -7.20 17.02
CA ILE A 61 0.67 -6.77 15.64
C ILE A 61 1.74 -7.43 14.77
N ARG A 62 1.33 -8.00 13.65
CA ARG A 62 2.24 -8.58 12.65
C ARG A 62 2.08 -7.87 11.31
N PRO A 63 3.14 -7.24 10.77
CA PRO A 63 3.13 -6.76 9.40
C PRO A 63 3.06 -7.94 8.43
N VAL A 64 2.20 -7.83 7.42
CA VAL A 64 2.01 -8.83 6.37
C VAL A 64 2.00 -8.12 5.03
N ALA A 65 2.86 -8.54 4.11
CA ALA A 65 2.81 -8.17 2.71
C ALA A 65 2.35 -9.38 1.89
N LYS A 66 1.32 -9.21 1.07
CA LYS A 66 0.79 -10.26 0.19
C LYS A 66 0.56 -9.71 -1.19
N GLU A 67 0.97 -10.49 -2.18
CA GLU A 67 0.67 -10.19 -3.57
C GLU A 67 -0.83 -10.36 -3.83
N LEU A 68 -1.44 -9.36 -4.47
CA LEU A 68 -2.82 -9.37 -4.91
C LEU A 68 -2.87 -9.59 -6.42
N GLN A 69 -3.57 -10.65 -6.82
CA GLN A 69 -3.75 -10.99 -8.22
C GLN A 69 -5.01 -10.34 -8.78
N PHE A 70 -4.85 -9.65 -9.91
CA PHE A 70 -5.94 -9.08 -10.68
C PHE A 70 -6.02 -9.78 -12.04
N ASN A 71 -7.09 -10.54 -12.26
CA ASN A 71 -7.24 -11.37 -13.47
C ASN A 71 -7.37 -10.58 -14.78
N TYR A 72 -7.70 -9.29 -14.70
CA TYR A 72 -7.96 -8.45 -15.87
C TYR A 72 -6.80 -7.51 -16.22
N ILE A 73 -5.69 -7.53 -15.47
CA ILE A 73 -4.50 -6.75 -15.80
C ILE A 73 -3.63 -7.61 -16.72
N PRO A 74 -3.36 -7.18 -17.97
CA PRO A 74 -2.45 -7.88 -18.86
C PRO A 74 -1.05 -8.05 -18.24
N VAL A 75 -0.37 -9.16 -18.58
CA VAL A 75 0.96 -9.47 -18.03
C VAL A 75 2.01 -8.41 -18.38
N ASP A 76 1.84 -7.75 -19.52
CA ASP A 76 2.70 -6.71 -20.09
C ASP A 76 2.22 -5.28 -19.79
N ALA A 77 1.19 -5.12 -18.96
CA ALA A 77 0.68 -3.81 -18.60
C ALA A 77 1.60 -3.13 -17.58
N GLU A 78 1.80 -1.82 -17.77
CA GLU A 78 2.49 -0.98 -16.80
C GLU A 78 1.48 -0.23 -15.93
N ILE A 79 1.47 -0.47 -14.61
CA ILE A 79 0.56 0.22 -13.69
C ILE A 79 1.11 1.62 -13.40
N VAL A 80 0.37 2.65 -13.83
CA VAL A 80 0.76 4.05 -13.68
C VAL A 80 0.00 4.78 -12.58
N SER A 81 -1.17 4.27 -12.18
CA SER A 81 -1.87 4.77 -10.99
C SER A 81 -2.71 3.69 -10.32
N ILE A 82 -2.86 3.81 -9.01
CA ILE A 82 -3.81 3.04 -8.21
C ILE A 82 -4.51 4.00 -7.25
N ASP A 83 -5.82 3.84 -7.10
CA ASP A 83 -6.63 4.58 -6.14
C ASP A 83 -7.70 3.68 -5.56
N THR A 84 -8.25 4.07 -4.41
CA THR A 84 -9.21 3.26 -3.67
C THR A 84 -10.30 4.10 -3.04
N PHE A 85 -11.52 3.58 -3.06
CA PHE A 85 -12.60 4.14 -2.24
C PHE A 85 -13.46 3.04 -1.63
N ASN A 86 -13.99 3.33 -0.44
CA ASN A 86 -14.91 2.45 0.25
C ASN A 86 -16.34 2.71 -0.22
N LYS A 87 -17.05 1.64 -0.61
CA LYS A 87 -18.49 1.73 -0.88
C LYS A 87 -19.24 1.96 0.43
N SER A 88 -20.21 2.85 0.39
CA SER A 88 -21.11 3.09 1.51
C SER A 88 -22.09 1.92 1.72
N PRO A 89 -22.66 1.79 2.94
CA PRO A 89 -23.74 0.83 3.19
C PRO A 89 -24.92 1.01 2.23
N PRO A 90 -25.67 -0.06 1.89
CA PRO A 90 -25.56 -1.43 2.41
C PRO A 90 -24.49 -2.28 1.70
N LYS A 91 -24.01 -1.86 0.52
CA LYS A 91 -23.06 -2.62 -0.30
C LYS A 91 -21.62 -2.29 0.11
N ARG A 92 -21.19 -2.76 1.28
CA ARG A 92 -19.81 -2.61 1.78
C ARG A 92 -18.80 -3.22 0.80
N GLY A 93 -17.59 -2.66 0.75
CA GLY A 93 -16.47 -3.22 0.00
C GLY A 93 -15.50 -2.14 -0.48
N LEU A 94 -14.27 -2.56 -0.76
CA LEU A 94 -13.24 -1.71 -1.35
C LEU A 94 -13.36 -1.74 -2.88
N VAL A 95 -13.39 -0.58 -3.50
CA VAL A 95 -13.18 -0.44 -4.94
C VAL A 95 -11.74 -0.02 -5.15
N VAL A 96 -11.06 -0.72 -6.06
CA VAL A 96 -9.70 -0.40 -6.47
C VAL A 96 -9.76 0.06 -7.92
N GLY A 97 -9.44 1.32 -8.16
CA GLY A 97 -9.23 1.88 -9.49
C GLY A 97 -7.77 1.72 -9.89
N ILE A 98 -7.51 1.14 -11.06
CA ILE A 98 -6.15 0.94 -11.57
C ILE A 98 -6.09 1.52 -12.98
N THR A 99 -5.14 2.41 -13.21
CA THR A 99 -4.79 2.89 -14.54
C THR A 99 -3.51 2.19 -14.98
N PHE A 100 -3.54 1.59 -16.17
CA PHE A 100 -2.37 0.98 -16.76
C PHE A 100 -2.20 1.41 -18.22
N ILE A 101 -0.96 1.38 -18.67
CA ILE A 101 -0.61 1.57 -20.07
C ILE A 101 -0.27 0.20 -20.63
N LYS A 102 -0.81 -0.12 -21.81
CA LYS A 102 -0.34 -1.27 -22.58
C LYS A 102 0.84 -0.81 -23.42
N VAL A 103 2.03 -1.30 -23.07
CA VAL A 103 3.21 -1.06 -23.91
C VAL A 103 3.04 -1.95 -25.16
N PRO A 104 3.10 -1.38 -26.37
CA PRO A 104 2.99 -2.14 -27.61
C PRO A 104 4.14 -3.13 -27.83
#